data_AF-A0A8J2QJD7-F1
#
_entry.id   AF-A0A8J2QJD7-F1
#
_cell.length_a   1.000
_cell.length_b   1.000
_cell.length_c   1.000
_cell.angle_alpha   90.00
_cell.angle_beta   90.00
_cell.angle_gamma   90.00
#
_symmetry.space_group_name_H-M   'P 1'
#
loop_
_entity.id
_entity.type
_entity.pdbx_description
1 polymer ?
#
loop_
_entity_poly.entity_id
_entity_poly.type
_entity_poly.pdbx_seq_one_letter_code
_entity_poly.pdbx_strand_id
1 'polypeptide(L)'
;MSSRNKVGDEVNARIMAGSRCFYSLSKLFRSKYLRAKSKLSIYKTIIRPVTIYGCEAWSLTALETQKLAVFERKVLRKVFGPVKDADGDYRKRMNHELEALMNREKIVQIIKSQRLRWAGHVERMGKNRAPKIMTDWKPQQRRPRGRPRKR
;
A
#
# COMPACT_ATOMS: atom_id res chain seq x y z
N MET A 1 -16.21 -13.80 -4.38
CA MET A 1 -15.59 -13.48 -3.07
C MET A 1 -15.09 -14.79 -2.47
N SER A 2 -13.78 -14.95 -2.24
CA SER A 2 -13.19 -16.23 -1.81
C SER A 2 -13.55 -16.53 -0.34
N SER A 3 -13.99 -17.76 -0.06
CA SER A 3 -14.55 -18.26 1.20
C SER A 3 -13.57 -18.34 2.38
N ARG A 4 -12.31 -17.96 2.19
CA ARG A 4 -11.29 -17.82 3.24
C ARG A 4 -10.74 -16.41 3.18
N ASN A 5 -11.23 -15.54 4.07
CA ASN A 5 -10.91 -14.11 4.16
C ASN A 5 -9.46 -13.87 4.62
N LYS A 6 -8.49 -14.36 3.84
CA LYS A 6 -7.05 -14.22 4.09
C LYS A 6 -6.58 -12.95 3.42
N VAL A 7 -6.74 -11.82 4.12
CA VAL A 7 -6.24 -10.49 3.71
C VAL A 7 -4.77 -10.58 3.24
N GLY A 8 -3.96 -11.43 3.89
CA GLY A 8 -2.58 -11.69 3.47
C GLY A 8 -2.43 -12.21 2.03
N ASP A 9 -3.32 -13.08 1.55
CA ASP A 9 -3.28 -13.62 0.19
C ASP A 9 -3.64 -12.54 -0.83
N GLU A 10 -4.64 -11.71 -0.51
CA GLU A 10 -5.02 -10.57 -1.35
C GLU A 10 -3.89 -9.53 -1.43
N VAL A 11 -3.27 -9.18 -0.30
CA VAL A 11 -2.12 -8.27 -0.26
C VAL A 11 -0.97 -8.84 -1.11
N ASN A 12 -0.67 -10.14 -1.00
CA ASN A 12 0.35 -10.77 -1.82
C ASN A 12 -0.02 -10.71 -3.32
N ALA A 13 -1.28 -10.97 -3.68
CA ALA A 13 -1.75 -10.87 -5.06
C ALA A 13 -1.58 -9.46 -5.63
N ARG A 14 -1.83 -8.44 -4.82
CA ARG A 14 -1.66 -7.03 -5.21
C ARG A 14 -0.21 -6.60 -5.32
N ILE A 15 0.65 -7.09 -4.44
CA ILE A 15 2.10 -6.95 -4.56
C ILE A 15 2.61 -7.61 -5.85
N MET A 16 2.07 -8.78 -6.22
CA MET A 16 2.40 -9.43 -7.49
C MET A 16 1.92 -8.62 -8.69
N ALA A 17 0.69 -8.08 -8.65
CA ALA A 17 0.18 -7.21 -9.70
C ALA A 17 1.03 -5.93 -9.86
N GLY A 18 1.38 -5.28 -8.74
CA GLY A 18 2.30 -4.14 -8.72
C GLY A 18 3.68 -4.49 -9.25
N SER A 19 4.19 -5.67 -8.93
CA SER A 19 5.47 -6.18 -9.47
C SER A 19 5.41 -6.37 -10.98
N ARG A 20 4.35 -7.00 -11.50
CA ARG A 20 4.14 -7.18 -12.95
C ARG A 20 4.07 -5.84 -13.68
N CYS A 21 3.31 -4.89 -13.14
CA CYS A 21 3.22 -3.52 -13.64
C CYS A 21 4.58 -2.81 -13.63
N PHE A 22 5.37 -2.96 -12.57
CA PHE A 22 6.71 -2.40 -12.52
C PHE A 22 7.62 -3.01 -13.61
N TYR A 23 7.58 -4.33 -13.81
CA TYR A 23 8.43 -4.99 -14.80
C TYR A 23 8.03 -4.65 -16.24
N SER A 24 6.74 -4.45 -16.54
CA SER A 24 6.32 -3.97 -17.86
C SER A 24 6.86 -2.56 -18.15
N LEU A 25 6.94 -1.70 -17.14
CA LEU A 25 7.49 -0.34 -17.23
C LEU A 25 9.02 -0.28 -17.03
N SER A 26 9.70 -1.42 -16.89
CA SER A 26 11.13 -1.47 -16.55
C SER A 26 12.01 -0.74 -17.57
N LYS A 27 11.66 -0.78 -18.86
CA LYS A 27 12.36 -0.05 -19.93
C LYS A 27 12.32 1.46 -19.70
N LEU A 28 11.18 2.00 -19.27
CA LEU A 28 11.05 3.43 -18.94
C LEU A 28 11.92 3.79 -17.74
N PHE A 29 11.89 3.00 -16.67
CA PHE A 29 12.71 3.28 -15.49
C PHE A 29 14.22 3.17 -15.73
N ARG A 30 14.65 2.34 -16.69
CA ARG A 30 16.06 2.25 -17.12
C ARG A 30 16.50 3.38 -18.04
N SER A 31 15.55 4.07 -18.69
CA SER A 31 15.86 5.18 -19.59
C SER A 31 16.61 6.31 -18.86
N LYS A 32 17.69 6.79 -19.47
CA LYS A 32 18.46 7.96 -19.01
C LYS A 32 17.75 9.28 -19.33
N TYR A 33 16.83 9.28 -20.30
CA TYR A 33 16.10 10.47 -20.73
C TYR A 33 15.03 10.92 -19.72
N LEU A 34 14.57 10.03 -18.85
CA LEU A 34 13.59 10.36 -17.82
C LEU A 34 14.26 10.89 -16.56
N ARG A 35 13.90 12.11 -16.19
CA ARG A 35 14.28 12.72 -14.90
C ARG A 35 13.73 11.90 -13.72
N ALA A 36 14.44 11.94 -12.59
CA ALA A 36 14.04 11.26 -11.36
C ALA A 36 12.62 11.64 -10.90
N LYS A 37 12.25 12.93 -11.01
CA LYS A 37 10.89 13.41 -10.69
C LYS A 37 9.82 12.77 -11.57
N SER A 38 10.07 12.61 -12.87
CA SER A 38 9.11 11.97 -13.78
C SER A 38 8.95 10.48 -13.45
N LYS A 39 10.06 9.78 -13.15
CA LYS A 39 10.02 8.38 -12.70
C LYS A 39 9.22 8.23 -11.41
N LEU A 40 9.39 9.17 -10.47
CA LEU A 40 8.61 9.23 -9.24
C LEU A 40 7.12 9.42 -9.52
N SER A 41 6.76 10.34 -10.42
CA SER A 41 5.37 10.55 -10.82
C SER A 41 4.76 9.28 -11.40
N ILE A 42 5.45 8.59 -12.31
CA ILE A 42 4.99 7.30 -12.89
C ILE A 42 4.75 6.26 -11.80
N TYR A 43 5.64 6.16 -10.81
CA TYR A 43 5.44 5.27 -9.68
C TYR A 43 4.16 5.63 -8.90
N LYS A 44 3.98 6.92 -8.57
CA LYS A 44 2.83 7.40 -7.78
C LYS A 44 1.50 7.26 -8.53
N THR A 45 1.48 7.41 -9.85
CA THR A 45 0.24 7.41 -10.65
C THR A 45 -0.13 6.04 -11.21
N ILE A 46 0.84 5.15 -11.45
CA ILE A 46 0.57 3.85 -12.09
C ILE A 46 0.78 2.69 -11.11
N ILE A 47 1.99 2.53 -10.59
CA ILE A 47 2.35 1.33 -9.81
C ILE A 47 1.69 1.33 -8.43
N ARG A 48 1.70 2.47 -7.75
CA ARG A 48 1.14 2.61 -6.41
C ARG A 48 -0.37 2.31 -6.41
N PRO A 49 -1.22 2.91 -7.27
CA PRO A 49 -2.65 2.59 -7.34
C PRO A 49 -2.93 1.13 -7.63
N VAL A 50 -2.19 0.49 -8.55
CA VAL A 50 -2.33 -0.94 -8.85
C VAL A 50 -2.07 -1.80 -7.60
N THR A 51 -1.08 -1.40 -6.80
CA THR A 51 -0.67 -2.12 -5.59
C THR A 51 -1.65 -1.93 -4.43
N ILE A 52 -2.29 -0.77 -4.31
CA ILE A 52 -3.21 -0.46 -3.19
C ILE A 52 -4.68 -0.54 -3.56
N TYR A 53 -5.01 -1.04 -4.75
CA TYR A 53 -6.40 -1.18 -5.16
C TYR A 53 -7.17 -2.06 -4.18
N GLY A 54 -8.31 -1.56 -3.70
CA GLY A 54 -9.16 -2.26 -2.73
C GLY A 54 -8.67 -2.20 -1.29
N CYS A 55 -7.63 -1.40 -0.99
CA CYS A 55 -7.06 -1.35 0.37
C CYS A 55 -8.02 -0.79 1.44
N GLU A 56 -9.12 -0.16 1.03
CA GLU A 56 -10.18 0.33 1.91
C GLU A 56 -10.82 -0.80 2.72
N ALA A 57 -10.90 -2.01 2.13
CA ALA A 57 -11.46 -3.20 2.77
C ALA A 57 -10.41 -4.06 3.51
N TRP A 58 -9.12 -3.69 3.50
CA TRP A 58 -8.08 -4.52 4.09
C TRP A 58 -7.96 -4.31 5.60
N SER A 59 -8.07 -5.41 6.34
CA SER A 59 -7.67 -5.51 7.74
C SER A 59 -6.17 -5.84 7.85
N LEU A 60 -5.33 -4.83 7.63
CA LEU A 60 -3.86 -4.99 7.66
C LEU A 60 -3.34 -5.26 9.07
N THR A 61 -2.58 -6.34 9.23
CA THR A 61 -1.70 -6.61 10.37
C THR A 61 -0.34 -5.91 10.19
N ALA A 62 0.48 -5.94 11.24
CA ALA A 62 1.85 -5.42 11.18
C ALA A 62 2.69 -6.11 10.08
N LEU A 63 2.47 -7.42 9.87
CA LEU A 63 3.20 -8.20 8.87
C LEU A 63 2.86 -7.75 7.44
N GLU A 64 1.58 -7.59 7.09
CA GLU A 64 1.20 -7.12 5.76
C GLU A 64 1.64 -5.68 5.52
N THR A 65 1.56 -4.84 6.55
CA THR A 65 2.04 -3.45 6.49
C THR A 65 3.54 -3.41 6.17
N GLN A 66 4.33 -4.28 6.81
CA GLN A 66 5.76 -4.40 6.54
C GLN A 66 6.02 -4.92 5.11
N LYS A 67 5.28 -5.92 4.64
CA LYS A 67 5.41 -6.43 3.26
C LYS A 67 5.21 -5.33 2.21
N LEU A 68 4.17 -4.50 2.37
CA LEU A 68 3.90 -3.38 1.48
C LEU A 68 5.01 -2.32 1.50
N ALA A 69 5.53 -1.99 2.69
CA ALA A 69 6.66 -1.06 2.83
C ALA A 69 7.96 -1.61 2.21
N VAL A 70 8.23 -2.92 2.36
CA VAL A 70 9.36 -3.58 1.72
C VAL A 70 9.22 -3.56 0.21
N PHE A 71 8.03 -3.83 -0.32
CA PHE A 71 7.74 -3.74 -1.76
C PHE A 71 8.00 -2.32 -2.30
N GLU A 72 7.45 -1.27 -1.67
CA GLU A 72 7.68 0.12 -2.07
C GLU A 72 9.18 0.43 -2.13
N ARG A 73 9.92 0.12 -1.06
CA ARG A 73 11.38 0.35 -1.02
C ARG A 73 12.14 -0.47 -2.05
N LYS A 74 11.69 -1.69 -2.39
CA LYS A 74 12.30 -2.53 -3.43
C LYS A 74 12.13 -1.89 -4.82
N VAL A 75 10.93 -1.40 -5.12
CA VAL A 75 10.65 -0.70 -6.39
C VAL A 75 11.47 0.58 -6.48
N LEU A 76 11.44 1.43 -5.46
CA LEU A 76 12.14 2.72 -5.49
C LEU A 76 13.66 2.57 -5.65
N ARG A 77 14.29 1.57 -5.01
CA ARG A 77 15.72 1.30 -5.23
C ARG A 77 16.04 0.88 -6.66
N LYS A 78 15.14 0.13 -7.32
CA LYS A 78 15.33 -0.21 -8.73
C LYS A 78 15.12 0.99 -9.66
N VAL A 79 14.21 1.90 -9.30
CA VAL A 79 13.92 3.11 -10.08
C VAL A 79 15.05 4.13 -10.00
N PHE A 80 15.56 4.42 -8.80
CA PHE A 80 16.57 5.46 -8.58
C PHE A 80 18.01 4.94 -8.59
N GLY A 81 18.21 3.62 -8.55
CA GLY A 81 19.52 3.00 -8.60
C GLY A 81 20.40 3.31 -7.37
N PRO A 82 21.70 2.96 -7.45
CA PRO A 82 22.68 3.28 -6.41
C PRO A 82 22.92 4.79 -6.30
N VAL A 83 23.59 5.19 -5.23
CA VAL A 83 24.11 6.55 -5.02
C VAL A 83 25.64 6.47 -5.01
N LYS A 84 26.28 7.49 -5.58
CA LYS A 84 27.74 7.62 -5.56
C LYS A 84 28.12 8.41 -4.31
N ASP A 85 28.99 7.85 -3.48
CA ASP A 85 29.52 8.51 -2.30
C ASP A 85 30.62 9.52 -2.65
N ALA A 86 31.00 10.33 -1.66
CA ALA A 86 32.06 11.33 -1.80
C ALA A 86 33.40 10.69 -2.21
N ASP A 87 33.66 9.48 -1.73
CA ASP A 87 34.87 8.69 -2.02
C ASP A 87 34.87 8.09 -3.44
N GLY A 88 33.78 8.24 -4.19
CA GLY A 88 33.65 7.77 -5.57
C GLY A 88 33.01 6.39 -5.74
N ASP A 89 32.82 5.65 -4.64
CA ASP A 89 32.20 4.33 -4.63
C ASP A 89 30.68 4.37 -4.78
N TYR A 90 30.14 3.32 -5.40
CA TYR A 90 28.69 3.14 -5.52
C TYR A 90 28.15 2.32 -4.37
N ARG A 91 27.24 2.91 -3.58
CA ARG A 91 26.52 2.21 -2.53
C ARG A 91 25.02 2.12 -2.79
N LYS A 92 24.40 1.19 -2.07
CA LYS A 92 22.93 1.06 -2.04
C LYS A 92 22.33 2.21 -1.24
N ARG A 93 21.24 2.78 -1.76
CA ARG A 93 20.48 3.82 -1.05
C ARG A 93 19.89 3.33 0.27
N MET A 94 20.07 4.14 1.31
CA MET A 94 19.53 3.93 2.65
C MET A 94 18.02 4.21 2.69
N ASN A 95 17.34 3.72 3.74
CA ASN A 95 15.90 3.89 3.87
C ASN A 95 15.50 5.37 3.99
N HIS A 96 16.25 6.18 4.74
CA HIS A 96 15.93 7.59 4.95
C HIS A 96 16.09 8.41 3.66
N GLU A 97 17.07 8.10 2.80
CA GLU A 97 17.26 8.73 1.49
C GLU A 97 16.06 8.47 0.57
N LEU A 98 15.55 7.24 0.56
CA LEU A 98 14.35 6.89 -0.21
C LEU A 98 13.12 7.63 0.34
N GLU A 99 13.00 7.76 1.66
CA GLU A 99 11.91 8.50 2.29
C GLU A 99 11.96 9.99 1.96
N ALA A 100 13.15 10.58 1.86
CA ALA A 100 13.32 11.96 1.40
C ALA A 100 12.88 12.14 -0.05
N LEU A 101 13.26 11.23 -0.96
CA LEU A 101 12.83 11.26 -2.37
C LEU A 101 11.31 11.17 -2.53
N MET A 102 10.63 10.49 -1.61
CA MET A 102 9.17 10.33 -1.61
C MET A 102 8.43 11.50 -0.97
N ASN A 103 9.13 12.54 -0.49
CA ASN A 103 8.57 13.57 0.39
C ASN A 103 7.88 12.96 1.62
N ARG A 104 8.47 11.91 2.19
CA ARG A 104 7.98 11.13 3.34
C ARG A 104 6.59 10.49 3.17
N GLU A 105 6.04 10.47 1.95
CA GLU A 105 4.73 9.89 1.65
C GLU A 105 4.84 8.37 1.41
N LYS A 106 4.67 7.60 2.48
CA LYS A 106 4.76 6.12 2.46
C LYS A 106 3.46 5.48 1.96
N ILE A 107 3.56 4.36 1.26
CA ILE A 107 2.40 3.59 0.78
C ILE A 107 1.40 3.27 1.91
N VAL A 108 1.91 2.99 3.11
CA VAL A 108 1.11 2.68 4.31
C VAL A 108 0.25 3.87 4.74
N GLN A 109 0.79 5.09 4.67
CA GLN A 109 0.05 6.30 5.02
C GLN A 109 -1.08 6.56 4.02
N ILE A 110 -0.82 6.31 2.72
CA ILE A 110 -1.86 6.41 1.69
C ILE A 110 -2.97 5.40 1.93
N ILE A 111 -2.65 4.15 2.26
CA ILE A 111 -3.68 3.14 2.58
C ILE A 111 -4.53 3.59 3.77
N LYS A 112 -3.91 4.09 4.84
CA LYS A 112 -4.63 4.63 6.01
C LYS A 112 -5.54 5.80 5.61
N SER A 113 -5.04 6.72 4.78
CA SER A 113 -5.80 7.86 4.27
C SER A 113 -7.02 7.41 3.45
N GLN A 114 -6.86 6.42 2.56
CA GLN A 114 -7.98 5.87 1.78
C GLN A 114 -9.03 5.19 2.68
N ARG A 115 -8.59 4.42 3.67
CA ARG A 115 -9.51 3.82 4.65
C ARG A 115 -10.31 4.86 5.42
N LEU A 116 -9.68 5.96 5.85
CA LEU A 116 -10.38 7.07 6.52
C LEU A 116 -11.34 7.79 5.57
N ARG A 117 -10.92 8.01 4.32
CA ARG A 117 -11.77 8.60 3.28
C ARG A 117 -13.02 7.74 3.04
N TRP A 118 -12.85 6.43 2.92
CA TRP A 118 -13.95 5.48 2.79
C TRP A 118 -14.86 5.49 4.01
N ALA A 119 -14.30 5.44 5.22
CA ALA A 119 -15.09 5.53 6.45
C ALA A 119 -15.94 6.82 6.52
N GLY A 120 -15.34 7.97 6.18
CA GLY A 120 -16.08 9.23 6.08
C GLY A 120 -17.12 9.23 4.98
N HIS A 121 -16.87 8.54 3.85
CA HIS A 121 -17.85 8.38 2.79
C HIS A 121 -19.04 7.53 3.26
N VAL A 122 -18.80 6.41 3.94
CA VAL A 122 -19.84 5.58 4.57
C VAL A 122 -20.65 6.40 5.57
N GLU A 123 -20.00 7.23 6.38
CA GLU A 123 -20.70 8.06 7.36
C GLU A 123 -21.70 9.03 6.73
N ARG A 124 -21.34 9.61 5.57
CA ARG A 124 -22.20 10.51 4.80
C ARG A 124 -23.27 9.80 3.95
N MET A 125 -23.23 8.47 3.84
CA MET A 125 -24.24 7.74 3.07
C MET A 125 -25.61 7.82 3.73
N GLY A 126 -26.67 7.78 2.91
CA GLY A 126 -28.04 7.65 3.42
C GLY A 126 -28.24 6.34 4.20
N LYS A 127 -29.11 6.38 5.21
CA LYS A 127 -29.38 5.26 6.13
C LYS A 127 -29.86 3.97 5.46
N ASN A 128 -30.38 4.05 4.24
CA ASN A 128 -30.88 2.89 3.49
C ASN A 128 -29.75 2.10 2.80
N ARG A 129 -28.51 2.59 2.82
CA ARG A 129 -27.37 1.95 2.15
C ARG A 129 -26.82 0.82 3.02
N ALA A 130 -26.63 -0.37 2.43
CA ALA A 130 -26.12 -1.54 3.16
C ALA A 130 -24.82 -1.30 3.95
N PRO A 131 -23.80 -0.57 3.44
CA PRO A 131 -22.61 -0.26 4.24
C PRO A 131 -22.91 0.60 5.49
N LYS A 132 -23.83 1.56 5.40
CA LYS A 132 -24.25 2.39 6.53
C LYS A 132 -25.02 1.57 7.57
N ILE A 133 -26.00 0.78 7.10
CA ILE A 133 -26.77 -0.14 7.95
C ILE A 133 -25.83 -1.08 8.72
N MET A 134 -24.90 -1.73 8.01
CA MET A 134 -23.94 -2.66 8.62
C MET A 134 -23.01 -1.96 9.63
N THR A 135 -22.63 -0.71 9.37
CA THR A 135 -21.77 0.08 10.27
C THR A 135 -22.51 0.52 11.53
N ASP A 136 -23.78 0.93 11.38
CA ASP A 136 -24.62 1.38 12.48
C ASP A 136 -25.22 0.22 13.29
N TRP A 137 -25.22 -1.00 12.72
CA TRP A 137 -25.80 -2.18 13.33
C TRP A 137 -25.11 -2.53 14.65
N LYS A 138 -25.92 -2.66 15.71
CA LYS A 138 -25.48 -3.09 17.04
C LYS A 138 -26.09 -4.45 17.36
N PRO A 139 -25.29 -5.45 17.77
CA PRO A 139 -25.83 -6.74 18.16
C PRO A 139 -26.71 -6.61 19.41
N GLN A 140 -27.89 -7.25 19.39
CA GLN A 140 -28.85 -7.25 20.50
C GLN A 140 -28.31 -7.94 21.77
N GLN A 141 -27.39 -8.90 21.59
CA GLN A 141 -26.84 -9.71 22.68
C GLN A 141 -25.55 -9.12 23.26
N ARG A 142 -25.40 -9.20 24.58
CA ARG A 142 -24.14 -8.87 25.26
C ARG A 142 -23.08 -9.92 24.94
N ARG A 143 -21.91 -9.46 24.49
CA ARG A 143 -20.75 -10.32 24.32
C ARG A 143 -20.40 -10.95 25.68
N PRO A 144 -20.23 -12.29 25.78
CA PRO A 144 -19.83 -12.93 27.02
C PRO A 144 -18.53 -12.30 27.56
N ARG A 145 -18.44 -12.14 28.89
CA ARG A 145 -17.19 -11.72 29.52
C ARG A 145 -16.15 -12.82 29.33
N GLY A 146 -14.97 -12.45 28.84
CA GLY A 146 -13.85 -13.38 28.65
C GLY A 146 -13.24 -13.33 27.26
N ARG A 147 -12.08 -13.97 27.12
CA ARG A 147 -11.33 -14.05 25.85
C ARG A 147 -12.09 -14.93 24.84
N PRO A 148 -12.19 -14.54 23.56
CA PRO A 148 -12.67 -15.44 22.52
C PRO A 148 -11.86 -16.73 22.48
N ARG A 149 -12.53 -17.89 22.33
CA ARG A 149 -11.84 -19.17 22.13
C ARG A 149 -10.93 -19.04 20.90
N LYS A 150 -9.65 -19.41 21.05
CA LYS A 150 -8.74 -19.49 19.90
C LYS A 150 -9.25 -20.60 18.99
N ARG A 151 -9.37 -20.29 17.69
CA ARG A 151 -9.76 -21.21 16.64
C ARG A 151 -8.54 -21.97 16.12
#